data_AF-C2BE43-F1
#
_entry.id   AF-C2BE43-F1
#
_cell.length_a   1.000
_cell.length_b   1.000
_cell.length_c   1.000
_cell.angle_alpha   90.00
_cell.angle_beta   90.00
_cell.angle_gamma   90.00
#
_symmetry.space_group_name_H-M   'P 1'
#
loop_
_entity.id
_entity.type
_entity.pdbx_description
1 polymer ?
#
loop_
_entity_poly.entity_id
_entity_poly.type
_entity_poly.pdbx_seq_one_letter_code
_entity_poly.pdbx_strand_id
1 'polypeptide(L)' 'FCALLGPNQQTGGDFAIELEDFADSEQEYLTNTAILRTVLRDTHGGALEILDFAPRWRQNDRFYRPVSLIRQVRPLAGSP' A
#
# COMPACT_ATOMS: atom_id res chain seq x y z
N PHE A 1 12.20 4.78 -3.55
CA PHE A 1 11.31 4.18 -4.56
C PHE A 1 11.87 4.48 -5.94
N CYS A 2 12.85 3.71 -6.40
CA CYS A 2 13.43 3.87 -7.74
C CYS A 2 13.43 2.57 -8.54
N ALA A 3 13.04 1.45 -7.94
CA ALA A 3 13.05 0.15 -8.58
C ALA A 3 12.05 0.01 -9.73
N LEU A 4 10.97 0.81 -9.75
CA LEU A 4 9.95 0.72 -10.81
C LEU A 4 10.49 1.07 -12.22
N LEU A 5 11.56 1.86 -12.32
CA LEU A 5 12.15 2.31 -13.59
C LEU A 5 13.61 1.90 -13.78
N GLY A 6 14.22 1.24 -12.78
CA GLY A 6 15.59 0.76 -12.87
C GLY A 6 15.66 -0.60 -13.56
N PRO A 7 16.74 -0.94 -14.30
CA PRO A 7 17.00 -2.33 -14.64
C PRO A 7 17.04 -3.15 -13.34
N ASN A 8 16.46 -4.36 -13.34
CA ASN A 8 16.25 -5.27 -12.19
C ASN A 8 17.51 -5.64 -11.36
N GLN A 9 18.65 -5.00 -11.58
CA GLN A 9 19.95 -5.27 -10.97
C GLN A 9 20.60 -4.04 -10.34
N GLN A 10 19.93 -2.88 -10.28
CA GLN A 10 20.48 -1.67 -9.66
C GLN A 10 20.00 -1.50 -8.22
N THR A 11 20.95 -1.14 -7.33
CA THR A 11 20.75 -0.89 -5.90
C THR A 11 19.81 0.31 -5.67
N GLY A 12 18.51 0.08 -5.78
CA GLY A 12 17.45 1.05 -5.50
C GLY A 12 16.58 0.57 -4.34
N GLY A 13 15.82 1.49 -3.73
CA GLY A 13 14.87 1.14 -2.66
C GLY A 13 13.46 0.89 -3.20
N ASP A 14 12.82 -0.16 -2.68
CA ASP A 14 11.41 -0.53 -2.91
C ASP A 14 10.46 0.10 -1.89
N PHE A 15 9.18 0.26 -2.27
CA PHE A 15 8.10 0.57 -1.33
C PHE A 15 7.25 -0.66 -1.03
N ALA A 16 7.90 -1.73 -0.62
CA ALA A 16 7.24 -3.00 -0.40
C ALA A 16 6.82 -3.17 1.07
N ILE A 17 5.73 -3.91 1.26
CA ILE A 17 5.45 -4.66 2.49
C ILE A 17 5.44 -6.11 2.07
N GLU A 18 6.18 -6.93 2.79
CA GLU A 18 6.26 -8.37 2.57
C GLU A 18 5.65 -9.06 3.79
N LEU A 19 4.98 -10.18 3.55
CA LEU A 19 4.37 -11.03 4.56
C LEU A 19 5.12 -12.36 4.57
N GLU A 20 5.51 -12.82 5.76
CA GLU A 20 6.11 -14.15 5.91
C GLU A 20 5.07 -15.23 5.54
N ASP A 21 5.52 -16.30 4.87
CA ASP A 21 4.64 -17.36 4.37
C ASP A 21 3.47 -16.85 3.50
N PHE A 22 3.71 -15.79 2.72
CA PHE A 22 2.73 -15.19 1.81
C PHE A 22 2.07 -16.25 0.91
N ALA A 23 0.74 -16.26 0.92
CA ALA A 23 -0.09 -17.16 0.13
C ALA A 23 -0.79 -16.45 -1.03
N ASP A 24 -1.47 -15.33 -0.74
CA ASP A 24 -2.25 -14.60 -1.74
C ASP A 24 -2.42 -13.11 -1.41
N SER A 25 -2.78 -12.35 -2.44
CA SER A 25 -3.17 -10.95 -2.31
C SER A 25 -4.39 -10.62 -3.17
N GLU A 26 -5.20 -9.68 -2.65
CA GLU A 26 -6.34 -9.11 -3.35
C GLU A 26 -6.28 -7.59 -3.28
N GLN A 27 -6.66 -6.93 -4.37
CA GLN A 27 -6.63 -5.48 -4.48
C GLN A 27 -7.95 -4.93 -5.02
N GLU A 28 -8.42 -3.85 -4.40
CA GLU A 28 -9.58 -3.10 -4.86
C GLU A 28 -9.45 -1.62 -4.51
N TYR A 29 -10.05 -0.74 -5.32
CA TYR A 29 -10.24 0.65 -4.92
C TYR A 29 -11.44 0.75 -3.99
N LEU A 30 -11.29 1.50 -2.90
CA LEU A 30 -12.45 1.85 -2.07
C LEU A 30 -13.40 2.70 -2.90
N THR A 31 -14.68 2.32 -2.89
CA THR A 31 -15.72 2.89 -3.75
C THR A 31 -15.72 4.42 -3.73
N ASN A 32 -15.72 5.05 -4.91
CA ASN A 32 -15.71 6.50 -5.10
C ASN A 32 -14.49 7.23 -4.50
N THR A 33 -13.37 6.54 -4.29
CA THR A 33 -12.13 7.15 -3.80
C THR A 33 -10.92 6.70 -4.63
N ALA A 34 -9.82 7.44 -4.52
CA ALA A 34 -8.51 7.03 -5.05
C ALA A 34 -7.65 6.35 -3.97
N ILE A 35 -8.30 5.60 -3.05
CA ILE A 35 -7.63 4.81 -2.01
C ILE A 35 -7.58 3.36 -2.50
N LEU A 36 -6.37 2.84 -2.66
CA LEU A 36 -6.16 1.44 -3.00
C LEU A 36 -6.10 0.61 -1.71
N ARG A 37 -6.96 -0.39 -1.61
CA ARG A 37 -6.94 -1.41 -0.55
C ARG A 37 -6.25 -2.64 -1.09
N THR A 38 -5.25 -3.13 -0.36
CA THR A 38 -4.59 -4.41 -0.59
C THR A 38 -4.74 -5.27 0.65
N VAL A 39 -5.19 -6.51 0.48
CA VAL A 39 -5.19 -7.53 1.53
C VAL A 39 -4.12 -8.55 1.20
N LEU A 40 -3.21 -8.82 2.14
CA LEU A 40 -2.24 -9.90 2.06
C LEU A 40 -2.64 -11.01 3.05
N ARG A 41 -2.47 -12.27 2.65
CA ARG A 41 -2.75 -13.45 3.48
C ARG A 41 -1.56 -14.38 3.50
N ASP A 42 -1.30 -15.00 4.65
CA ASP A 42 -0.29 -16.05 4.80
C ASP A 42 -0.92 -17.45 4.76
N THR A 43 -0.08 -18.48 4.71
CA THR A 43 -0.52 -19.88 4.71
C THR A 43 -1.04 -20.39 6.07
N HIS A 44 -0.83 -19.63 7.14
CA HIS A 44 -1.19 -19.95 8.52
C HIS A 44 -2.52 -19.32 8.98
N GLY A 45 -3.19 -18.57 8.10
CA GLY A 45 -4.47 -17.91 8.37
C GLY A 45 -4.34 -16.50 8.95
N GLY A 46 -3.14 -15.93 8.98
CA GLY A 46 -2.91 -14.52 9.24
C GLY A 46 -3.20 -13.67 8.00
N ALA A 47 -3.63 -12.44 8.24
CA ALA A 47 -3.94 -11.51 7.16
C ALA A 47 -3.76 -10.06 7.62
N LEU A 48 -3.31 -9.19 6.71
CA LEU A 48 -3.18 -7.76 6.94
C LEU A 48 -3.76 -6.95 5.78
N GLU A 49 -4.20 -5.74 6.09
CA GLU A 49 -4.68 -4.76 5.13
C GLU A 49 -3.70 -3.60 5.02
N ILE A 50 -3.50 -3.16 3.79
CA ILE A 50 -2.73 -1.98 3.42
C ILE A 50 -3.66 -1.01 2.67
N LEU A 51 -3.79 0.21 3.16
CA LEU A 51 -4.45 1.31 2.45
C LEU A 51 -3.39 2.29 1.94
N ASP A 52 -3.31 2.43 0.62
CA ASP A 52 -2.41 3.36 -0.06
C ASP A 52 -3.19 4.50 -0.71
N PHE A 53 -2.82 5.74 -0.40
CA PHE A 53 -3.47 6.92 -0.98
C PHE A 53 -2.59 8.17 -0.93
N ALA A 54 -2.90 9.13 -1.79
CA ALA A 54 -2.33 10.47 -1.75
C ALA A 54 -3.42 11.46 -1.31
N PRO A 55 -3.36 12.00 -0.09
CA PRO A 55 -4.45 12.80 0.46
C PRO A 55 -4.64 14.10 -0.33
N ARG A 56 -5.87 14.33 -0.79
CA ARG A 56 -6.31 15.58 -1.43
C ARG A 56 -7.35 16.24 -0.54
N TRP A 57 -7.05 17.45 -0.08
CA TRP A 57 -8.01 18.30 0.61
C TRP A 57 -7.87 19.75 0.12
N ARG A 58 -8.88 20.58 0.39
CA ARG A 58 -8.81 22.02 0.11
C ARG A 58 -8.14 22.73 1.28
N GLN A 59 -7.14 23.53 0.99
CA GLN A 59 -6.45 24.39 1.93
C GLN A 59 -6.25 25.76 1.27
N ASN A 60 -6.72 26.83 1.91
CA ASN A 60 -6.63 28.20 1.38
C ASN A 60 -7.14 28.31 -0.07
N ASP A 61 -8.36 27.81 -0.29
CA ASP A 61 -9.05 27.76 -1.60
C ASP A 61 -8.37 26.97 -2.73
N ARG A 62 -7.24 26.31 -2.45
CA ARG A 62 -6.54 25.46 -3.42
C ARG A 62 -6.60 24.01 -3.00
N PHE A 63 -6.55 23.11 -3.98
CA PHE A 63 -6.28 21.71 -3.67
C PHE A 63 -4.84 21.57 -3.22
N TYR A 64 -4.66 20.99 -2.04
CA TYR A 64 -3.35 20.51 -1.60
C TYR A 64 -2.84 19.48 -2.61
N ARG A 65 -1.58 19.62 -2.99
CA ARG A 65 -0.88 18.72 -3.91
C ARG A 65 0.04 17.84 -3.08
N PRO A 66 -0.35 16.59 -2.80
CA PRO A 66 0.46 15.71 -1.96
C PRO A 66 1.82 15.46 -2.57
N VAL A 67 2.86 15.56 -1.75
CA VAL A 67 4.26 15.28 -2.10
C VAL A 67 4.69 13.87 -1.71
N SER A 68 3.80 13.10 -1.08
CA SER A 68 4.05 11.75 -0.61
C SER A 68 2.81 10.86 -0.72
N LEU A 69 3.05 9.55 -0.81
CA LEU A 69 2.03 8.52 -0.59
C LEU A 69 1.92 8.25 0.91
N ILE A 70 0.70 8.06 1.39
CA ILE A 70 0.41 7.60 2.74
C ILE A 70 0.01 6.13 2.65
N ARG A 71 0.58 5.33 3.56
CA ARG A 71 0.28 3.92 3.74
C ARG A 71 -0.19 3.68 5.17
N GLN A 72 -1.37 3.11 5.33
CA GLN A 72 -1.87 2.61 6.61
C GLN A 72 -1.86 1.08 6.58
N VAL A 73 -1.32 0.47 7.63
CA VAL A 73 -1.22 -0.99 7.76
C VAL A 73 -1.98 -1.42 9.01
N ARG A 74 -2.84 -2.44 8.90
CA ARG A 74 -3.52 -3.03 10.05
C ARG A 74 -3.68 -4.55 9.90
N PRO A 75 -3.59 -5.31 11.00
CA PRO A 75 -3.94 -6.73 10.97
C PRO A 75 -5.45 -6.89 10.74
N LEU A 76 -5.82 -7.93 9.99
CA LEU A 76 -7.20 -8.37 9.79
C LEU A 76 -7.49 -9.68 10.53
N ALA A 77 -6.51 -10.58 10.61
CA ALA A 77 -6.63 -11.87 11.29
C ALA A 77 -5.26 -12.38 11.75
N GLY A 78 -5.26 -13.21 12.81
CA GLY A 78 -4.06 -13.83 13.34
C GLY A 78 -3.06 -12.84 13.95
N SER A 79 -1.80 -13.25 13.99
CA SER A 79 -0.64 -12.41 14.33
C SER A 79 0.30 -12.41 13.10
N PRO A 80 -0.07 -11.67 12.05
CA PRO A 80 0.66 -11.62 10.78
C PRO A 80 1.94 -10.77 10.87
#